data_AF-A0A934S3H3-F1
#
_entry.id   AF-A0A934S3H3-F1
#
_cell.length_a   1.000
_cell.length_b   1.000
_cell.length_c   1.000
_cell.angle_alpha   90.00
_cell.angle_beta   90.00
_cell.angle_gamma   90.00
#
_symmetry.space_group_name_H-M   'P 1'
#
loop_
_entity.id
_entity.type
_entity.pdbx_description
1 polymer ?
#
loop_
_entity_poly.entity_id
_entity_poly.type
_entity_poly.pdbx_seq_one_letter_code
_entity_poly.pdbx_strand_id
1 'polypeptide(L)'
;MNDDILPELLLAVEQQLVSPQTPYVAKAFKRLTALGLDENEAKTQIAIALGKEMESVMRKKRSFDESAYRELLDELPFAEEDDEEEDDLE
;
A
#
# COMPACT_ATOMS: atom_id res chain seq x y z
N MET A 1 2.67 11.51 -2.45
CA MET A 1 2.94 10.45 -3.45
C MET A 1 2.45 10.98 -4.79
N ASN A 2 3.16 10.82 -5.91
CA ASN A 2 2.58 11.22 -7.21
C ASN A 2 1.49 10.20 -7.56
N ASP A 3 0.25 10.63 -7.64
CA ASP A 3 -0.88 9.78 -8.05
C ASP A 3 -0.69 9.19 -9.46
N ASP A 4 0.22 9.78 -10.26
CA ASP A 4 0.58 9.34 -11.60
C ASP A 4 1.13 7.90 -11.66
N ILE A 5 1.78 7.40 -10.60
CA ILE A 5 2.34 6.03 -10.58
C ILE A 5 1.40 5.01 -9.93
N LEU A 6 0.30 5.44 -9.31
CA LEU A 6 -0.63 4.55 -8.63
C LEU A 6 -1.18 3.43 -9.54
N PRO A 7 -1.55 3.68 -10.81
CA PRO A 7 -2.00 2.61 -11.71
C PRO A 7 -0.93 1.54 -11.97
N GLU A 8 0.34 1.95 -12.08
CA GLU A 8 1.47 1.02 -12.28
C GLU A 8 1.72 0.18 -11.02
N LEU A 9 1.60 0.80 -9.84
CA LEU A 9 1.71 0.12 -8.55
C LEU A 9 0.56 -0.87 -8.34
N LEU A 10 -0.68 -0.51 -8.69
CA LEU A 10 -1.81 -1.42 -8.63
C LEU A 10 -1.59 -2.65 -9.52
N LEU A 11 -1.11 -2.45 -10.75
CA LEU A 11 -0.79 -3.57 -11.63
C LEU A 11 0.31 -4.47 -11.04
N ALA A 12 1.34 -3.87 -10.43
CA ALA A 12 2.38 -4.62 -9.73
C ALA A 12 1.82 -5.41 -8.54
N VAL A 13 0.91 -4.82 -7.77
CA VAL A 13 0.22 -5.51 -6.65
C VAL A 13 -0.61 -6.68 -7.16
N GLU A 14 -1.35 -6.54 -8.25
CA GLU A 14 -2.10 -7.65 -8.84
C GLU A 14 -1.20 -8.81 -9.25
N GLN A 15 -0.03 -8.52 -9.83
CA GLN A 15 0.98 -9.53 -10.14
C GLN A 15 1.56 -10.17 -8.87
N GLN A 16 1.79 -9.39 -7.80
CA GLN A 16 2.25 -9.89 -6.51
C GLN A 16 1.21 -10.80 -5.84
N LEU A 17 -0.08 -10.52 -5.98
CA LEU A 17 -1.15 -11.33 -5.38
C LEU A 17 -1.21 -12.75 -5.96
N VAL A 18 -0.89 -12.90 -7.25
CA VAL A 18 -0.88 -14.20 -7.94
C VAL A 18 0.49 -14.88 -7.92
N SER A 19 1.54 -14.16 -7.52
CA SER A 19 2.90 -14.69 -7.51
C SER A 19 3.17 -15.54 -6.26
N PRO A 20 3.73 -16.75 -6.41
CA PRO A 20 4.12 -17.59 -5.28
C PRO A 20 5.33 -17.03 -4.50
N GLN A 21 6.02 -16.02 -5.05
CA GLN A 21 7.16 -15.38 -4.40
C GLN A 21 6.76 -14.33 -3.36
N THR A 22 5.52 -13.84 -3.43
CA THR A 22 5.02 -12.76 -2.57
C THR A 22 3.77 -13.19 -1.77
N PRO A 23 3.82 -14.32 -1.04
CA PRO A 23 2.67 -14.82 -0.29
C PRO A 23 2.23 -13.87 0.83
N TYR A 24 3.15 -13.04 1.30
CA TYR A 24 2.88 -12.02 2.33
C TYR A 24 1.95 -10.91 1.83
N VAL A 25 1.97 -10.59 0.52
CA VAL A 25 1.04 -9.62 -0.10
C VAL A 25 -0.37 -10.19 -0.12
N ALA A 26 -0.52 -11.45 -0.53
CA ALA A 26 -1.82 -12.15 -0.49
C ALA A 26 -2.36 -12.29 0.94
N LYS A 27 -1.48 -12.47 1.93
CA LYS A 27 -1.86 -12.48 3.35
C LYS A 27 -2.36 -11.11 3.81
N ALA A 28 -1.67 -10.03 3.47
CA ALA A 28 -2.08 -8.67 3.80
C ALA A 28 -3.43 -8.33 3.14
N PHE A 29 -3.59 -8.64 1.84
CA PHE A 29 -4.85 -8.44 1.12
C PHE A 29 -6.03 -9.16 1.77
N LYS A 30 -5.86 -10.45 2.12
CA LYS A 30 -6.88 -11.22 2.85
C LYS A 30 -7.19 -10.63 4.22
N ARG A 31 -6.20 -10.06 4.91
CA ARG A 31 -6.42 -9.39 6.20
C ARG A 31 -7.27 -8.14 6.01
N LEU A 32 -6.97 -7.32 5.02
CA LEU A 32 -7.69 -6.08 4.73
C LEU A 32 -9.14 -6.36 4.32
N THR A 33 -9.37 -7.32 3.42
CA THR A 33 -10.74 -7.68 3.05
C THR A 33 -11.52 -8.31 4.21
N ALA A 34 -10.85 -9.02 5.13
CA ALA A 34 -11.47 -9.51 6.36
C ALA A 34 -11.81 -8.40 7.37
N LEU A 35 -11.15 -7.24 7.29
CA LEU A 35 -11.49 -6.04 8.08
C LEU A 35 -12.68 -5.27 7.50
N GLY A 36 -13.17 -5.66 6.32
CA GLY A 36 -14.33 -5.06 5.66
C GLY A 36 -14.00 -4.12 4.51
N LEU A 37 -12.71 -3.93 4.18
CA LEU A 37 -12.30 -3.16 3.01
C LEU A 37 -12.69 -3.91 1.73
N ASP A 38 -13.07 -3.17 0.69
CA ASP A 38 -13.30 -3.76 -0.62
C ASP A 38 -11.97 -4.14 -1.30
N GLU A 39 -12.05 -4.95 -2.36
CA GLU A 39 -10.86 -5.45 -3.05
C GLU A 39 -10.03 -4.33 -3.68
N ASN A 40 -10.67 -3.28 -4.22
CA ASN A 40 -9.94 -2.17 -4.79
C ASN A 40 -9.27 -1.34 -3.69
N GLU A 41 -9.99 -1.04 -2.61
CA GLU A 41 -9.43 -0.31 -1.47
C GLU A 41 -8.25 -1.06 -0.83
N ALA A 42 -8.39 -2.37 -0.62
CA ALA A 42 -7.31 -3.22 -0.11
C ALA A 42 -6.09 -3.23 -1.05
N LYS A 43 -6.30 -3.31 -2.38
CA LYS A 43 -5.21 -3.21 -3.36
C LYS A 43 -4.56 -1.83 -3.33
N THR A 44 -5.34 -0.75 -3.21
CA THR A 44 -4.84 0.62 -3.11
C THR A 44 -3.97 0.82 -1.88
N GLN A 45 -4.41 0.35 -0.71
CA GLN A 45 -3.63 0.37 0.54
C GLN A 45 -2.28 -0.34 0.38
N ILE A 46 -2.27 -1.51 -0.27
CA ILE A 46 -1.04 -2.26 -0.57
C ILE A 46 -0.17 -1.51 -1.58
N ALA A 47 -0.75 -0.90 -2.62
CA ALA A 47 -0.02 -0.12 -3.62
C ALA A 47 0.65 1.11 -3.00
N ILE A 48 -0.03 1.78 -2.07
CA ILE A 48 0.52 2.88 -1.27
C ILE A 48 1.72 2.39 -0.46
N ALA A 49 1.59 1.24 0.24
CA ALA A 49 2.71 0.64 0.97
C ALA A 49 3.91 0.32 0.07
N LEU A 50 3.64 -0.24 -1.12
CA LEU A 50 4.68 -0.55 -2.11
C LEU A 50 5.42 0.71 -2.57
N GLY A 51 4.67 1.76 -2.90
CA GLY A 51 5.30 2.98 -3.37
C GLY A 51 5.99 3.79 -2.26
N LYS A 52 5.56 3.69 -0.98
CA LYS A 52 6.33 4.20 0.17
C LYS A 52 7.72 3.57 0.24
N GLU A 53 7.82 2.25 0.05
CA GLU A 53 9.11 1.57 -0.02
C GLU A 53 9.91 1.98 -1.26
N MET A 54 9.26 2.11 -2.43
CA MET A 54 9.93 2.58 -3.64
C MET A 54 10.48 4.01 -3.51
N GLU A 55 9.74 4.90 -2.87
CA GLU A 55 10.19 6.26 -2.58
C GLU A 55 11.39 6.23 -1.64
N SER A 56 11.34 5.40 -0.59
CA SER A 56 12.44 5.19 0.36
C SER A 56 13.71 4.67 -0.35
N VAL A 57 13.54 3.75 -1.29
CA VAL A 57 14.58 3.24 -2.19
C VAL A 57 15.23 4.35 -3.01
N MET A 58 14.42 5.16 -3.70
CA MET A 58 14.91 6.25 -4.55
C MET A 58 15.59 7.35 -3.71
N ARG A 59 14.96 7.76 -2.61
CA ARG A 59 15.44 8.83 -1.72
C ARG A 59 16.74 8.44 -1.02
N LYS A 60 16.83 7.20 -0.53
CA LYS A 60 18.03 6.70 0.19
C LYS A 60 19.06 6.07 -0.76
N LYS A 61 18.80 6.00 -2.06
CA LYS A 61 19.64 5.33 -3.08
C LYS A 61 20.06 3.91 -2.67
N ARG A 62 19.11 3.16 -2.11
CA ARG A 62 19.31 1.78 -1.65
C ARG A 62 18.53 0.81 -2.51
N SER A 63 18.78 -0.49 -2.36
CA SER A 63 17.93 -1.52 -2.96
C SER A 63 16.62 -1.67 -2.19
N PHE A 64 15.61 -2.22 -2.87
CA PHE A 64 14.33 -2.59 -2.28
C PHE A 64 14.55 -3.55 -1.11
N ASP A 65 13.96 -3.22 0.04
CA ASP A 65 14.03 -4.05 1.23
C ASP A 65 12.68 -4.71 1.46
N GLU A 66 12.64 -6.02 1.23
CA GLU A 66 11.45 -6.83 1.42
C GLU A 66 10.99 -6.83 2.89
N SER A 67 11.92 -6.73 3.85
CA SER A 67 11.57 -6.69 5.27
C SER A 67 10.82 -5.40 5.59
N ALA A 68 11.35 -4.26 5.11
CA ALA A 68 10.70 -2.96 5.28
C ALA A 68 9.33 -2.91 4.59
N TYR A 69 9.20 -3.50 3.40
CA TYR A 69 7.89 -3.61 2.74
C TYR A 69 6.90 -4.46 3.54
N ARG A 70 7.34 -5.58 4.12
CA ARG A 70 6.48 -6.42 4.97
C ARG A 70 6.03 -5.67 6.23
N GLU A 71 6.91 -4.88 6.84
CA GLU A 71 6.54 -4.02 7.98
C GLU A 71 5.44 -3.02 7.58
N LEU A 72 5.60 -2.34 6.43
CA LEU A 72 4.57 -1.44 5.89
C LEU A 72 3.25 -2.15 5.62
N LEU A 73 3.29 -3.39 5.12
CA LEU A 73 2.08 -4.19 4.91
C LEU A 73 1.43 -4.60 6.22
N ASP A 74 2.19 -4.82 7.29
CA ASP A 74 1.66 -5.16 8.62
C ASP A 74 1.01 -3.96 9.33
N GLU A 75 1.39 -2.73 8.96
CA GLU A 75 0.77 -1.49 9.42
C GLU A 75 -0.59 -1.20 8.75
N LEU A 76 -0.96 -1.91 7.68
CA LEU A 76 -2.23 -1.69 6.99
C LEU A 76 -3.46 -2.13 7.80
N PRO A 77 -4.61 -1.44 7.67
CA PRO A 77 -4.83 -0.27 6.80
C PRO A 77 -4.17 0.98 7.38
N PHE A 78 -3.57 1.81 6.51
CA PHE A 78 -3.19 3.15 6.94
C PHE A 78 -4.48 3.87 7.31
N ALA A 79 -4.49 4.59 8.44
CA ALA A 79 -5.53 5.57 8.68
C ALA A 79 -5.59 6.45 7.43
N GLU A 80 -6.78 6.61 6.85
CA GLU A 80 -7.00 7.75 5.98
C GLU A 80 -6.53 8.94 6.82
N GLU A 81 -5.58 9.73 6.31
CA GLU A 81 -5.37 11.04 6.92
C GLU A 81 -6.74 11.69 6.78
N ASP A 82 -7.52 11.69 7.87
CA ASP A 82 -8.81 12.37 7.92
C ASP A 82 -8.50 13.79 7.44
N ASP A 83 -8.84 14.09 6.18
CA ASP A 83 -9.18 15.43 5.75
C ASP A 83 -10.45 15.78 6.55
N GLU A 84 -10.30 15.98 7.87
CA GLU A 84 -11.12 16.92 8.60
C GLU A 84 -10.79 18.28 7.98
N GLU A 85 -11.43 18.58 6.85
CA GLU A 85 -11.79 19.94 6.51
C GLU A 85 -12.51 20.49 7.75
N GLU A 86 -11.76 21.19 8.60
CA GLU A 86 -12.31 22.11 9.58
C GLU A 86 -13.03 23.19 8.75
N ASP A 87 -14.27 22.89 8.38
CA ASP A 87 -15.26 23.80 7.83
C ASP A 87 -15.61 24.77 8.97
N ASP A 88 -14.67 25.67 9.28
CA ASP A 88 -14.81 26.71 10.30
C ASP A 88 -15.67 27.84 9.69
N LEU A 89 -16.94 27.50 9.52
CA LEU A 89 -18.03 28.39 9.13
C LEU A 89 -18.80 28.78 10.40
N GLU A 90 -18.30 29.80 11.12
CA GLU A 90 -19.17 30.75 11.84
C GLU A 90 -18.54 32.15 12.02
#